data_AF-A0A849R5A0-F1
#
_entry.id   AF-A0A849R5A0-F1
#
_cell.length_a   1.000
_cell.length_b   1.000
_cell.length_c   1.000
_cell.angle_alpha   90.00
_cell.angle_beta   90.00
_cell.angle_gamma   90.00
#
_symmetry.space_group_name_H-M   'P 1'
#
loop_
_entity.id
_entity.type
_entity.pdbx_description
1 polymer ?
#
loop_
_entity_poly.entity_id
_entity_poly.type
_entity_poly.pdbx_seq_one_letter_code
_entity_poly.pdbx_strand_id
1 'polypeptide(L)' 'MDKPLPRWLFKQYSNLWFKFKDKEITMKEIKPLFTNKSSGTSMTDMVECGWINRLSTGVYKLNSPDKMTEVIARAK' A
#
# COMPACT_ATOMS: atom_id res chain seq x y z
N MET A 1 -4.05 3.15 13.03
CA MET A 1 -5.36 3.70 12.62
C MET A 1 -5.61 3.23 11.20
N ASP A 2 -6.35 2.14 11.05
CA ASP A 2 -6.61 1.53 9.74
C ASP A 2 -7.73 2.28 9.04
N LYS A 3 -7.35 3.18 8.13
CA LYS A 3 -8.26 4.08 7.44
C LYS A 3 -8.56 3.56 6.02
N PRO A 4 -9.76 3.84 5.49
CA PRO A 4 -10.04 3.54 4.09
C PRO A 4 -9.10 4.33 3.18
N LEU A 5 -8.49 3.64 2.21
CA LEU A 5 -7.68 4.30 1.19
C LEU A 5 -8.56 5.20 0.31
N PRO A 6 -8.11 6.43 0.02
CA PRO A 6 -8.67 7.22 -1.06
C PRO A 6 -8.71 6.43 -2.37
N ARG A 7 -9.78 6.63 -3.16
CA ARG A 7 -10.05 5.86 -4.39
C ARG A 7 -8.87 5.84 -5.38
N TRP A 8 -8.14 6.94 -5.48
CA TRP A 8 -6.98 7.09 -6.35
C TRP A 8 -5.77 6.26 -5.87
N LEU A 9 -5.55 6.16 -4.56
CA LEU A 9 -4.51 5.29 -3.97
C LEU A 9 -4.90 3.82 -4.06
N PHE A 10 -6.18 3.50 -3.89
CA PHE A 10 -6.66 2.12 -4.00
C PHE A 10 -6.32 1.52 -5.37
N LYS A 11 -6.48 2.29 -6.46
CA LYS A 11 -6.09 1.84 -7.81
C LYS A 11 -4.59 1.52 -7.91
N GLN A 12 -3.74 2.36 -7.30
CA GLN A 12 -2.29 2.13 -7.27
C GLN A 12 -1.93 0.90 -6.44
N TYR A 13 -2.56 0.77 -5.26
CA TYR A 13 -2.41 -0.37 -4.40
C TYR A 13 -2.84 -1.67 -5.09
N SER A 14 -3.96 -1.70 -5.82
CA SER A 14 -4.39 -2.89 -6.58
C SER A 14 -3.36 -3.33 -7.62
N ASN A 15 -2.68 -2.39 -8.28
CA ASN A 15 -1.59 -2.71 -9.22
C ASN A 15 -0.38 -3.31 -8.49
N LEU A 16 -0.02 -2.77 -7.32
CA LEU A 16 1.04 -3.32 -6.47
C LEU A 16 0.69 -4.72 -5.99
N TRP A 17 -0.54 -4.91 -5.50
CA TRP A 17 -1.04 -6.20 -5.03
C TRP A 17 -1.06 -7.24 -6.15
N PHE A 18 -1.53 -6.89 -7.35
CA PHE A 18 -1.53 -7.81 -8.48
C PHE A 18 -0.11 -8.27 -8.85
N LYS A 19 0.87 -7.36 -8.79
CA LYS A 19 2.26 -7.64 -9.19
C LYS A 19 3.08 -8.38 -8.12
N PHE A 20 2.89 -8.02 -6.86
CA PHE A 20 3.76 -8.49 -5.77
C PHE A 20 3.04 -9.37 -4.74
N LYS A 21 1.73 -9.18 -4.55
CA LYS A 21 0.92 -9.89 -3.55
C LYS A 21 1.60 -9.87 -2.18
N ASP A 22 1.86 -11.04 -1.61
CA ASP A 22 2.48 -11.24 -0.29
C ASP A 22 4.02 -11.13 -0.28
N LYS A 23 4.64 -10.74 -1.40
CA LYS A 23 6.09 -10.56 -1.47
C LYS A 23 6.55 -9.26 -0.82
N GLU A 24 7.79 -9.29 -0.36
CA GLU A 24 8.50 -8.09 0.04
C GLU A 24 8.89 -7.28 -1.19
N ILE A 25 8.75 -5.97 -1.08
CA ILE A 25 8.93 -5.02 -2.16
C ILE A 25 9.84 -3.89 -1.74
N THR A 26 10.77 -3.53 -2.61
CA THR A 26 11.68 -2.42 -2.37
C THR A 26 11.18 -1.12 -3.00
N MET A 27 11.56 0.02 -2.42
CA MET A 27 11.20 1.34 -3.00
C MET A 27 11.64 1.47 -4.47
N LYS A 28 12.72 0.78 -4.87
CA LYS A 28 13.23 0.77 -6.25
C LYS A 28 12.27 0.06 -7.22
N GLU A 29 11.61 -0.99 -6.79
CA GLU A 29 10.63 -1.75 -7.59
C GLU A 29 9.27 -1.05 -7.66
N ILE A 30 8.94 -0.32 -6.60
CA ILE A 30 7.69 0.44 -6.45
C ILE A 30 7.73 1.70 -7.31
N LYS A 31 8.83 2.46 -7.28
CA LYS A 31 9.00 3.75 -7.98
C LYS A 31 8.56 3.74 -9.46
N PRO A 32 8.92 2.76 -10.31
CA PRO A 32 8.50 2.73 -11.71
C PRO A 32 7.00 2.43 -11.92
N LEU A 33 6.29 1.92 -10.91
CA LEU A 33 4.85 1.63 -11.00
C LEU A 33 3.98 2.86 -10.77
N PHE A 34 4.55 3.88 -10.13
CA PHE A 34 3.92 5.17 -9.96
C PHE A 34 4.29 6.06 -11.16
N THR A 35 3.34 6.22 -12.08
CA THR A 35 3.50 7.09 -13.27
C THR A 35 3.50 8.58 -12.93
N ASN A 36 3.18 8.97 -11.69
CA ASN A 36 3.19 10.35 -11.22
C ASN A 36 4.33 10.62 -10.24
N LYS A 37 4.83 11.87 -10.23
CA LYS A 37 5.94 12.35 -9.37
C LYS A 37 5.72 12.18 -7.85
N SER A 38 4.54 11.75 -7.40
CA SER A 38 4.13 11.65 -5.99
C SER A 38 4.21 10.22 -5.41
N SER A 39 5.08 9.36 -5.93
CA SER A 39 5.27 7.98 -5.43
C SER A 39 5.67 7.93 -3.95
N GLY A 40 6.46 8.90 -3.49
CA GLY A 40 6.85 9.04 -2.08
C GLY A 40 5.66 9.31 -1.16
N THR A 41 4.86 10.33 -1.48
CA THR A 41 3.66 10.69 -0.71
C THR A 41 2.65 9.55 -0.71
N SER A 42 2.43 8.92 -1.87
CA SER A 42 1.48 7.81 -2.00
C SER A 42 1.86 6.62 -1.11
N MET A 43 3.16 6.31 -1.03
CA MET A 43 3.67 5.27 -0.15
C MET A 43 3.52 5.64 1.33
N THR A 44 3.84 6.87 1.71
CA THR A 44 3.63 7.34 3.09
C THR A 44 2.16 7.23 3.49
N ASP A 45 1.25 7.72 2.64
CA ASP A 45 -0.19 7.65 2.90
C ASP A 45 -0.69 6.20 3.04
N MET A 46 -0.22 5.29 2.19
CA MET A 46 -0.58 3.87 2.29
C MET A 46 -0.05 3.20 3.57
N VAL A 47 1.14 3.62 4.04
CA VAL A 47 1.71 3.14 5.30
C VAL A 47 0.93 3.69 6.48
N GLU A 48 0.60 4.98 6.48
CA GLU A 48 -0.21 5.61 7.53
C GLU A 48 -1.63 5.04 7.61
N CYS A 49 -2.21 4.66 6.47
CA CYS A 49 -3.51 3.98 6.41
C CYS A 49 -3.45 2.50 6.81
N GLY A 50 -2.25 1.92 7.02
CA GLY A 50 -2.08 0.52 7.41
C GLY A 50 -2.13 -0.49 6.26
N TRP A 51 -2.21 -0.04 5.00
CA TRP A 51 -2.29 -0.95 3.83
C TRP A 51 -0.94 -1.51 3.41
N ILE A 52 0.13 -0.81 3.78
CA ILE A 52 1.51 -1.22 3.56
C ILE A 52 2.24 -1.19 4.89
N ASN A 53 2.96 -2.26 5.21
CA ASN A 53 3.87 -2.30 6.34
C ASN A 53 5.30 -2.06 5.88
N ARG A 54 6.00 -1.15 6.56
CA ARG A 54 7.44 -0.98 6.39
C ARG A 54 8.16 -1.99 7.29
N LEU A 55 8.87 -2.94 6.68
CA LEU A 55 9.62 -3.96 7.42
C LEU A 55 11.00 -3.46 7.82
N SER A 56 11.67 -2.72 6.92
CA SER A 56 12.98 -2.13 7.15
C SER A 56 13.21 -0.89 6.29
N THR A 57 14.41 -0.31 6.32
CA THR A 57 14.74 0.87 5.50
C THR A 57 14.69 0.53 4.02
N GLY A 58 13.60 0.94 3.35
CA GLY A 58 13.41 0.73 1.91
C GLY A 58 12.74 -0.58 1.53
N VAL A 59 12.34 -1.41 2.50
CA VAL A 59 11.60 -2.67 2.29
C VAL A 59 10.22 -2.57 2.90
N TYR A 60 9.23 -2.93 2.09
CA TYR A 60 7.81 -2.86 2.42
C TYR A 60 7.12 -4.19 2.11
N LYS A 61 5.98 -4.42 2.75
CA LYS A 61 5.10 -5.55 2.50
C LYS A 61 3.66 -5.08 2.44
N LEU A 62 2.94 -5.50 1.41
CA LEU A 62 1.52 -5.19 1.26
C LEU A 62 0.71 -6.07 2.23
N ASN A 63 -0.27 -5.48 2.92
CA ASN A 63 -1.28 -6.26 3.64
C ASN A 63 -2.33 -6.75 2.65
N SER A 64 -2.93 -7.92 2.86
CA SER A 64 -3.98 -8.42 1.97
C SER A 64 -5.20 -7.49 1.92
N PRO A 65 -5.81 -7.28 0.73
CA PRO A 65 -7.05 -6.52 0.60
C PRO A 65 -8.15 -7.05 1.51
N ASP A 66 -8.30 -8.38 1.63
CA ASP A 66 -9.31 -9.02 2.48
C ASP A 66 -9.13 -8.66 3.95
N LYS A 67 -7.87 -8.67 4.41
CA LYS A 67 -7.53 -8.26 5.77
C LYS A 67 -7.85 -6.78 5.99
N MET A 68 -7.51 -5.93 5.02
CA MET A 68 -7.74 -4.49 5.15
C MET A 68 -9.23 -4.13 5.10
N THR A 69 -10.02 -4.77 4.25
CA THR A 69 -11.46 -4.56 4.19
C THR A 69 -12.16 -5.03 5.47
N GLU A 70 -11.75 -6.15 6.06
CA GLU A 70 -12.24 -6.59 7.36
C GLU A 70 -11.94 -5.59 8.47
N VAL A 71 -10.69 -5.10 8.53
CA VAL A 71 -10.28 -4.15 9.56
C VAL A 71 -11.05 -2.83 9.45
N ILE A 72 -11.24 -2.32 8.22
CA ILE A 72 -12.04 -1.11 7.97
C ILE A 72 -13.52 -1.34 8.30
N ALA A 73 -14.05 -2.51 7.98
CA ALA A 73 -15.44 -2.87 8.29
C ALA A 73 -15.70 -2.95 9.80
N ARG A 74 -14.72 -3.42 10.59
CA ARG A 74 -14.81 -3.49 12.05
C ARG A 74 -14.60 -2.14 12.76
N ALA A 75 -14.00 -1.17 12.08
CA ALA A 75 -13.77 0.17 12.61
C ALA A 75 -14.99 1.12 12.46
N LYS A 76 -16.07 0.64 11.82
CA LYS A 76 -17.38 1.32 11.72
C LYS A 76 -18.31 0.84 12.82
#